data_AF-A0A1B9AVE9-F1
#
_entry.id   AF-A0A1B9AVE9-F1
#
_cell.length_a   1.000
_cell.length_b   1.000
_cell.length_c   1.000
_cell.angle_alpha   90.00
_cell.angle_beta   90.00
_cell.angle_gamma   90.00
#
_symmetry.space_group_name_H-M   'P 1'
#
loop_
_entity.id
_entity.type
_entity.pdbx_description
1 polymer ?
#
loop_
_entity_poly.entity_id
_entity_poly.type
_entity_poly.pdbx_seq_one_letter_code
_entity_poly.pdbx_strand_id
1 'polypeptide(L)'
;MIADHLQNFELYKGIDEKVNQAVRYIQSHSFTDLQPGMHEVEGEEIFFNLIEYETKTEEERFWESHKKYLDLIIFLKARNLSPMSNSTE
;
A
#
# COMPACT_ATOMS: atom_id res chain seq x y z
N MET A 1 -11.04 -7.70 9.74
CA MET A 1 -9.96 -6.70 9.68
C MET A 1 -8.88 -7.10 10.66
N ILE A 2 -7.63 -7.17 10.22
CA ILE A 2 -6.46 -7.37 11.08
C ILE A 2 -5.61 -6.12 10.89
N ALA A 3 -5.20 -5.48 12.00
CA ALA A 3 -4.33 -4.32 11.99
C ALA A 3 -3.17 -4.58 12.94
N ASP A 4 -1.97 -4.66 12.41
CA ASP A 4 -0.74 -4.94 13.14
C ASP A 4 0.48 -4.43 12.36
N HIS A 5 1.65 -4.57 12.95
CA HIS A 5 2.93 -4.26 12.34
C HIS A 5 3.35 -5.34 11.35
N LEU A 6 3.93 -4.92 10.21
CA LEU A 6 4.40 -5.84 9.17
C LEU A 6 5.43 -6.87 9.70
N GLN A 7 6.21 -6.49 10.72
CA GLN A 7 7.18 -7.37 11.38
C GLN A 7 6.52 -8.59 12.07
N ASN A 8 5.24 -8.47 12.45
CA ASN A 8 4.48 -9.54 13.10
C ASN A 8 3.81 -10.49 12.11
N PHE A 9 4.00 -10.30 10.79
CA PHE A 9 3.33 -11.10 9.78
C PHE A 9 3.54 -12.61 9.92
N GLU A 10 4.67 -13.04 10.50
CA GLU A 10 4.95 -14.44 10.79
C GLU A 10 3.84 -15.12 11.63
N LEU A 11 3.14 -14.38 12.48
CA LEU A 11 2.01 -14.89 13.28
C LEU A 11 0.78 -15.22 12.45
N TYR A 12 0.67 -14.66 11.24
CA TYR A 12 -0.48 -14.75 10.36
C TYR A 12 -0.24 -15.62 9.13
N LYS A 13 0.95 -16.24 9.03
CA LYS A 13 1.27 -17.13 7.91
C LYS A 13 0.25 -18.24 7.78
N GLY A 14 -0.21 -18.45 6.54
CA GLY A 14 -1.15 -19.52 6.20
C GLY A 14 -2.62 -19.13 6.32
N ILE A 15 -2.94 -17.86 6.63
CA ILE A 15 -4.34 -17.37 6.56
C ILE A 15 -4.89 -17.46 5.13
N ASP A 16 -4.07 -17.11 4.14
CA ASP A 16 -4.35 -17.21 2.72
C ASP A 16 -3.01 -17.18 1.96
N GLU A 17 -2.90 -17.95 0.88
CA GLU A 17 -1.63 -18.06 0.15
C GLU A 17 -1.31 -16.79 -0.66
N LYS A 18 -2.32 -16.10 -1.19
CA LYS A 18 -2.11 -14.82 -1.90
C LYS A 18 -1.70 -13.72 -0.94
N VAL A 19 -2.23 -13.73 0.28
CA VAL A 19 -1.74 -12.82 1.35
C VAL A 19 -0.27 -13.09 1.66
N ASN A 20 0.13 -14.36 1.77
CA ASN A 20 1.54 -14.72 1.96
C ASN A 20 2.41 -14.21 0.79
N GLN A 21 1.95 -14.37 -0.46
CA GLN A 21 2.64 -13.89 -1.66
C GLN A 21 2.79 -12.37 -1.68
N ALA A 22 1.70 -11.63 -1.41
CA ALA A 22 1.72 -10.18 -1.34
C ALA A 22 2.70 -9.67 -0.26
N VAL A 23 2.68 -10.25 0.94
CA VAL A 23 3.61 -9.81 2.00
C VAL A 23 5.07 -10.15 1.69
N ARG A 24 5.33 -11.31 1.06
CA ARG A 24 6.68 -11.61 0.54
C ARG A 24 7.15 -10.57 -0.47
N TYR A 25 6.27 -10.13 -1.38
CA TYR A 25 6.58 -9.07 -2.33
C TYR A 25 6.93 -7.77 -1.61
N ILE A 26 6.10 -7.34 -0.66
CA ILE A 26 6.30 -6.13 0.15
C ILE A 26 7.64 -6.16 0.90
N GLN A 27 8.03 -7.29 1.48
CA GLN A 27 9.28 -7.41 2.25
C GLN A 27 10.53 -7.44 1.37
N SER A 28 10.41 -7.78 0.09
CA SER A 28 11.53 -7.98 -0.83
C SER A 28 11.74 -6.84 -1.83
N HIS A 29 10.79 -5.92 -1.95
CA HIS A 29 10.81 -4.82 -2.93
C HIS A 29 10.92 -3.45 -2.25
N SER A 30 11.62 -2.52 -2.91
CA SER A 30 11.60 -1.11 -2.51
C SER A 30 10.47 -0.38 -3.21
N PHE A 31 9.77 0.47 -2.46
CA PHE A 31 8.68 1.30 -2.96
C PHE A 31 9.08 2.79 -3.10
N THR A 32 10.35 3.12 -2.87
CA THR A 32 10.84 4.51 -2.77
C THR A 32 10.77 5.30 -4.07
N ASP A 33 10.94 4.64 -5.20
CA ASP A 33 11.12 5.27 -6.52
C ASP A 33 9.99 4.93 -7.49
N LEU A 34 8.90 4.36 -6.97
CA LEU A 34 7.71 4.04 -7.74
C LEU A 34 6.84 5.28 -7.94
N GLN A 35 6.30 5.42 -9.14
CA GLN A 35 5.34 6.48 -9.43
C GLN A 35 3.96 6.12 -8.88
N PRO A 36 3.17 7.10 -8.40
CA PRO A 36 1.78 6.88 -8.04
C PRO A 36 0.99 6.22 -9.18
N GLY A 37 0.11 5.28 -8.83
CA GLY A 37 -0.67 4.53 -9.79
C GLY A 37 -0.78 3.04 -9.47
N MET A 38 -1.34 2.29 -10.42
CA MET A 38 -1.54 0.84 -10.31
C MET A 38 -0.29 0.10 -10.77
N HIS A 39 0.15 -0.88 -9.97
CA HIS A 39 1.28 -1.74 -10.25
C HIS A 39 0.86 -3.19 -10.12
N GLU A 40 1.08 -3.98 -11.17
CA GLU A 40 0.80 -5.41 -11.18
C GLU A 40 1.94 -6.18 -10.51
N VAL A 41 1.60 -7.14 -9.66
CA VAL A 41 2.56 -8.08 -9.04
C VAL A 41 2.41 -9.45 -9.69
N GLU A 42 1.17 -9.91 -9.86
CA GLU A 42 0.82 -11.17 -10.49
C GLU A 42 -0.48 -11.01 -11.30
N GLY A 43 -0.37 -10.36 -12.46
CA GLY A 43 -1.50 -10.05 -13.34
C GLY A 43 -2.65 -9.36 -12.59
N GLU A 44 -3.88 -9.86 -12.79
CA GLU A 44 -5.09 -9.31 -12.16
C GLU A 44 -5.40 -9.90 -10.77
N GLU A 45 -4.58 -10.85 -10.30
CA GLU A 45 -4.80 -11.56 -9.03
C GLU A 45 -4.15 -10.84 -7.85
N ILE A 46 -2.98 -10.24 -8.06
CA ILE A 46 -2.25 -9.45 -7.07
C ILE A 46 -1.72 -8.19 -7.75
N PHE A 47 -2.25 -7.05 -7.32
CA PHE A 47 -1.82 -5.73 -7.75
C PHE A 47 -1.96 -4.76 -6.58
N PHE A 48 -1.28 -3.62 -6.64
CA PHE A 48 -1.43 -2.57 -5.64
C PHE A 48 -1.55 -1.20 -6.29
N ASN A 49 -2.22 -0.29 -5.58
CA ASN A 49 -2.24 1.12 -5.93
C ASN A 49 -1.30 1.87 -4.99
N LEU A 50 -0.27 2.51 -5.55
CA LEU A 50 0.54 3.47 -4.82
C LEU A 50 -0.16 4.81 -4.86
N ILE A 51 -0.62 5.27 -3.69
CA ILE A 51 -1.40 6.50 -3.56
C ILE A 51 -0.66 7.42 -2.59
N GLU A 52 -0.33 8.61 -3.07
CA GLU A 52 0.11 9.73 -2.26
C GLU A 52 -1.10 10.61 -1.94
N TYR A 53 -1.35 10.86 -0.66
CA TYR A 53 -2.50 11.65 -0.23
C TYR A 53 -2.23 12.37 1.08
N GLU A 54 -2.93 13.49 1.27
CA GLU A 54 -3.04 14.16 2.57
C GLU A 54 -4.18 13.54 3.38
N THR A 55 -3.96 13.38 4.69
CA THR A 55 -4.97 12.80 5.59
C THR A 55 -6.17 13.72 5.69
N LYS A 56 -7.35 13.18 5.41
CA LYS A 56 -8.64 13.89 5.50
C LYS A 56 -9.33 13.68 6.84
N THR A 57 -10.24 14.59 7.21
CA THR A 57 -11.10 14.41 8.39
C THR A 57 -12.13 13.31 8.16
N GLU A 58 -12.87 12.91 9.19
CA GLU A 58 -13.86 11.84 9.07
C GLU A 58 -15.03 12.24 8.16
N GLU A 59 -15.44 13.50 8.19
CA GLU A 59 -16.56 14.05 7.40
C GLU A 59 -16.26 14.07 5.90
N GLU A 60 -14.99 14.08 5.52
CA GLU A 60 -14.50 14.14 4.15
C GLU A 60 -14.22 12.74 3.56
N ARG A 61 -14.44 11.68 4.33
CA ARG A 61 -14.22 10.28 3.92
C ARG A 61 -15.51 9.63 3.47
N PHE A 62 -15.37 8.67 2.55
CA PHE A 62 -16.45 7.78 2.14
C PHE A 62 -16.18 6.36 2.66
N TRP A 63 -17.25 5.62 2.92
CA TRP A 63 -17.15 4.21 3.31
C TRP A 63 -17.10 3.32 2.06
N GLU A 64 -16.15 2.40 2.02
CA GLU A 64 -16.06 1.38 0.99
C GLU A 64 -15.96 -0.03 1.56
N SER A 65 -16.38 -1.01 0.76
CA SER A 65 -16.19 -2.42 1.04
C SER A 65 -16.15 -3.21 -0.26
N HIS A 66 -15.43 -4.31 -0.26
CA HIS A 66 -15.17 -5.11 -1.45
C HIS A 66 -15.69 -6.55 -1.29
N LYS A 67 -16.11 -7.16 -2.39
CA LYS A 67 -16.53 -8.58 -2.44
C LYS A 67 -15.52 -9.47 -3.17
N LYS A 68 -14.85 -8.94 -4.20
CA LYS A 68 -13.97 -9.70 -5.08
C LYS A 68 -12.52 -9.75 -4.56
N TYR A 69 -12.08 -8.69 -3.91
CA TYR A 69 -10.69 -8.52 -3.46
C TYR A 69 -10.64 -8.28 -1.95
N LEU A 70 -9.52 -8.66 -1.37
CA LEU A 70 -9.13 -8.34 0.00
C LEU A 70 -8.16 -7.16 -0.03
N ASP A 71 -8.37 -6.19 0.86
CA ASP A 71 -7.44 -5.08 0.99
C ASP A 71 -6.27 -5.42 1.93
N LEU A 72 -5.06 -5.17 1.43
CA LEU A 72 -3.83 -5.13 2.22
C LEU A 72 -3.30 -3.70 2.22
N ILE A 73 -3.62 -2.96 3.29
CA ILE A 73 -3.25 -1.55 3.42
C ILE A 73 -1.93 -1.45 4.18
N ILE A 74 -0.94 -0.80 3.57
CA ILE A 74 0.38 -0.55 4.17
C ILE A 74 0.70 0.93 4.10
N PHE A 75 1.06 1.49 5.25
CA PHE A 75 1.52 2.87 5.34
C PHE A 75 3.02 2.93 5.05
N LEU A 76 3.36 3.65 3.99
CA LEU A 76 4.74 3.98 3.66
C LEU A 76 5.09 5.36 4.22
N LYS A 77 6.29 5.49 4.78
CA LYS A 77 6.84 6.78 5.18
C LYS A 77 7.76 7.26 4.06
N ALA A 78 7.34 8.30 3.32
CA ALA A 78 8.22 8.97 2.38
C ALA A 78 9.43 9.55 3.13
N ARG A 79 10.66 9.18 2.72
CA ARG A 79 11.86 9.58 3.46
C ARG A 79 12.43 10.94 3.02
N ASN A 80 12.16 11.43 1.81
CA ASN A 80 12.65 12.74 1.36
C ASN A 80 11.78 13.30 0.21
N LEU A 81 10.90 14.26 0.50
CA LEU A 81 10.52 15.25 -0.51
C LEU A 81 11.49 16.41 -0.32
N SER A 82 12.56 16.46 -1.11
CA SER A 82 13.22 17.75 -1.32
C SER A 82 12.18 18.59 -2.07
N PRO A 83 11.71 19.73 -1.52
CA PRO A 83 10.78 20.56 -2.27
C PRO A 83 11.52 20.99 -3.53
N MET A 84 11.11 20.47 -4.69
CA MET A 84 11.52 21.07 -5.94
C MET A 84 10.99 22.51 -5.89
N SER A 85 11.92 23.44 -5.72
CA SER A 85 11.64 24.86 -5.73
C SER A 85 10.90 25.18 -7.01
N ASN A 86 9.63 25.59 -6.91
CA ASN A 86 8.93 26.20 -8.02
C ASN A 86 9.75 27.41 -8.47
N SER A 87 10.39 27.30 -9.63
CA SER A 87 10.95 28.43 -10.34
C SER A 87 9.78 29.37 -10.66
N THR A 88 9.81 30.52 -9.99
CA THR A 88 8.90 31.63 -10.23
C THR A 88 9.26 32.23 -11.57
N GLU A 89 8.30 32.31 -12.49
CA GLU A 89 8.21 33.33 -13.54
C GLU A 89 6.82 33.95 -13.50
#